data_AF-A0AAX3L3B2-F1
#
_entry.id   AF-A0AAX3L3B2-F1
#
_cell.length_a   1.000
_cell.length_b   1.000
_cell.length_c   1.000
_cell.angle_alpha   90.00
_cell.angle_beta   90.00
_cell.angle_gamma   90.00
#
_symmetry.space_group_name_H-M   'P 1'
#
loop_
_entity.id
_entity.type
_entity.pdbx_description
1 polymer ?
#
loop_
_entity_poly.entity_id
_entity_poly.type
_entity_poly.pdbx_seq_one_letter_code
_entity_poly.pdbx_strand_id
1 'polypeptide(L)' 'MATRPSSSTDRDLQAAPGTAEPPPRLGEGCLARYDLQAMTDEDGADFSAAAALWRQLQASAGHADAAPDDAHSKGSAQSS' A
#
# COMPACT_ATOMS: atom_id res chain seq x y z
N MET A 1 25.56 31.98 22.76
CA MET A 1 24.75 31.72 21.55
C MET A 1 24.79 30.22 21.32
N ALA A 2 23.76 29.49 21.73
CA ALA A 2 23.70 28.04 21.56
C ALA A 2 22.54 27.73 20.62
N THR A 3 22.85 27.41 19.37
CA THR A 3 21.89 26.85 18.42
C THR A 3 21.45 25.49 18.96
N ARG A 4 20.17 25.37 19.32
CA ARG A 4 19.60 24.06 19.65
C ARG A 4 19.55 23.26 18.35
N PRO A 5 20.16 22.06 18.27
CA PRO A 5 20.01 21.23 17.08
C PRO A 5 18.53 20.95 16.87
N SER A 6 18.06 21.12 15.63
CA SER A 6 16.68 20.88 15.24
C SER A 6 16.27 19.47 15.61
N SER A 7 15.34 19.34 16.55
CA SER A 7 14.70 18.10 17.04
C SER A 7 13.95 17.29 15.96
N SER A 8 14.06 17.65 14.68
CA SER A 8 13.26 17.08 13.60
C SER A 8 13.79 15.75 13.07
N THR A 9 15.09 15.46 13.23
CA THR A 9 15.70 14.24 12.68
C THR A 9 15.76 13.09 13.70
N ASP A 10 15.51 13.35 14.99
CA ASP A 10 15.59 12.34 16.04
C ASP A 10 14.42 11.34 16.02
N ARG A 11 13.24 11.79 15.56
CA ARG A 11 12.01 10.97 15.56
C ARG A 11 11.95 9.94 14.42
N ASP A 12 12.83 10.06 13.41
CA ASP A 12 12.96 9.09 12.32
C ASP A 12 13.85 7.88 12.69
N LEU A 13 14.60 7.94 13.79
CA LEU A 13 15.67 6.97 14.08
C LEU A 13 15.33 5.93 15.16
N GLN A 14 14.18 6.01 15.85
CA GLN A 14 13.89 5.11 16.96
C GLN A 14 12.61 4.30 16.74
N ALA A 15 12.74 3.22 15.96
CA ALA A 15 11.76 2.14 15.97
C ALA A 15 11.69 1.55 17.39
N ALA A 16 10.54 1.67 18.05
CA ALA A 16 10.34 1.08 19.36
C ALA A 16 10.21 -0.45 19.22
N PRO A 17 10.69 -1.26 20.17
CA PRO A 17 10.52 -2.71 20.09
C PRO A 17 9.03 -3.06 19.96
N GLY A 18 8.70 -3.86 18.94
CA GLY A 18 7.31 -4.24 18.61
C GLY A 18 6.65 -3.38 17.53
N THR A 19 7.34 -2.37 16.97
CA THR A 19 6.89 -1.69 15.75
C THR A 19 7.50 -2.34 14.52
N ALA A 20 6.68 -2.71 13.53
CA ALA A 20 7.18 -3.11 12.22
C ALA A 20 7.95 -1.95 11.57
N GLU A 21 9.09 -2.25 10.97
CA GLU A 21 9.86 -1.25 10.23
C GLU A 21 9.15 -0.98 8.90
N PRO A 22 8.91 0.30 8.54
CA PRO A 22 8.21 0.61 7.30
C PRO A 22 9.11 0.30 6.08
N PRO A 23 8.53 -0.13 4.95
CA PRO A 23 9.28 -0.36 3.72
C PRO A 23 10.01 0.91 3.23
N PRO A 24 11.09 0.75 2.43
CA PRO A 24 11.80 1.87 1.83
C PRO A 24 10.86 2.80 1.05
N ARG A 25 11.16 4.11 1.07
CA ARG A 25 10.42 5.12 0.30
C ARG A 25 11.30 5.73 -0.80
N LEU A 26 10.69 5.99 -1.95
CA LEU A 26 11.27 6.69 -3.10
C LEU A 26 10.78 8.14 -3.12
N GLY A 27 11.66 9.08 -3.44
CA GLY A 27 11.33 10.51 -3.51
C GLY A 27 11.35 11.19 -2.13
N GLU A 28 11.23 12.52 -2.13
CA GLU A 28 11.42 13.35 -0.94
C GLU A 28 10.18 14.21 -0.63
N GLY A 29 10.00 14.55 0.64
CA GLY A 29 8.92 15.43 1.10
C GLY A 29 7.52 14.91 0.72
N CYS A 30 6.70 15.78 0.14
CA CYS A 30 5.31 15.46 -0.24
C CYS A 30 5.18 14.48 -1.42
N LEU A 31 6.29 14.14 -2.08
CA LEU A 31 6.31 13.18 -3.20
C LEU A 31 6.85 11.80 -2.80
N ALA A 32 7.17 11.60 -1.52
CA ALA A 32 7.65 10.33 -1.02
C ALA A 32 6.57 9.23 -1.15
N ARG A 33 6.94 8.08 -1.71
CA ARG A 33 6.07 6.91 -1.91
C ARG A 33 6.81 5.64 -1.54
N TYR A 34 6.12 4.60 -1.05
CA TYR A 34 6.78 3.32 -0.78
C TYR A 34 7.30 2.67 -2.05
N ASP A 35 8.47 2.03 -1.96
CA ASP A 35 9.03 1.19 -3.00
C ASP A 35 8.31 -0.15 -3.01
N LEU A 36 7.38 -0.31 -3.95
CA LEU A 36 6.62 -1.56 -4.12
C LEU A 36 7.51 -2.74 -4.50
N GLN A 37 8.70 -2.51 -5.08
CA GLN A 37 9.64 -3.59 -5.41
C GLN A 37 10.41 -4.09 -4.17
N ALA A 38 10.46 -3.29 -3.11
CA ALA A 38 11.09 -3.66 -1.86
C ALA A 38 10.10 -4.28 -0.85
N MET A 39 8.81 -4.32 -1.17
CA MET A 39 7.79 -4.95 -0.33
C MET A 39 7.90 -6.48 -0.41
N THR A 40 8.01 -7.09 0.76
CA THR A 40 8.11 -8.54 0.98
C THR A 40 6.82 -9.10 1.58
N ASP A 41 6.75 -10.43 1.73
CA ASP A 41 5.59 -11.09 2.34
C ASP A 41 5.43 -10.69 3.83
N GLU A 42 6.54 -10.47 4.54
CA GLU A 42 6.53 -9.99 5.93
C GLU A 42 5.96 -8.56 6.07
N ASP A 43 6.03 -7.75 5.01
CA ASP A 43 5.41 -6.41 4.96
C ASP A 43 3.88 -6.48 4.78
N GLY A 44 3.32 -7.68 4.62
CA GLY A 44 1.89 -7.88 4.37
C GLY A 44 1.49 -7.59 2.92
N ALA A 45 2.45 -7.65 1.98
CA ALA A 45 2.19 -7.47 0.55
C ALA A 45 1.70 -8.76 -0.15
N ASP A 46 1.67 -9.90 0.54
CA ASP A 46 1.03 -11.13 0.03
C ASP A 46 -0.48 -11.11 0.31
N PHE A 47 -1.27 -11.03 -0.77
CA PHE A 47 -2.73 -11.08 -0.73
C PHE A 47 -3.31 -12.44 -1.09
N SER A 48 -2.48 -13.48 -1.28
CA SER A 48 -2.91 -14.82 -1.69
C SER A 48 -3.93 -15.44 -0.72
N ALA A 49 -3.67 -15.30 0.59
CA ALA A 49 -4.54 -15.76 1.66
C ALA A 49 -5.87 -14.97 1.71
N ALA A 50 -5.82 -13.65 1.54
CA ALA A 50 -7.01 -12.81 1.46
C ALA A 50 -7.89 -13.18 0.26
N ALA A 51 -7.28 -13.42 -0.90
CA ALA A 51 -7.99 -13.87 -2.10
C ALA A 51 -8.61 -15.27 -1.91
N ALA A 52 -7.95 -16.18 -1.20
CA ALA A 52 -8.50 -17.49 -0.86
C ALA A 52 -9.71 -17.37 0.07
N LEU A 53 -9.60 -16.56 1.12
CA LEU A 53 -10.71 -16.28 2.03
C LEU A 53 -11.90 -15.66 1.29
N TRP A 54 -11.65 -14.69 0.40
CA TRP A 54 -12.71 -14.08 -0.40
C TRP A 54 -13.48 -15.11 -1.22
N ARG A 55 -12.79 -16.01 -1.92
CA ARG A 55 -13.45 -17.10 -2.67
C ARG A 55 -14.31 -18.00 -1.77
N GLN A 56 -13.86 -18.29 -0.55
CA GLN A 56 -14.63 -19.09 0.42
C GLN A 56 -15.90 -18.35 0.87
N LEU A 57 -15.80 -17.05 1.14
CA LEU A 57 -16.95 -16.23 1.51
C LEU A 57 -17.97 -16.13 0.37
N GLN A 58 -17.51 -15.92 -0.86
CA GLN A 58 -18.40 -15.87 -2.04
C GLN A 58 -19.10 -17.21 -2.29
N ALA A 59 -18.38 -18.34 -2.12
CA ALA A 59 -18.98 -19.67 -2.23
C ALA A 59 -20.02 -19.93 -1.14
N SER A 60 -19.79 -19.43 0.07
CA SER A 60 -20.71 -19.56 1.21
C SER A 60 -21.91 -18.62 1.11
N ALA A 61 -21.75 -17.46 0.48
CA ALA A 61 -22.77 -16.43 0.32
C ALA A 61 -23.70 -16.68 -0.89
N GLY A 62 -23.48 -17.73 -1.68
CA GLY A 62 -24.37 -18.06 -2.81
C GLY A 62 -24.39 -17.00 -3.93
N HIS A 63 -23.28 -16.28 -4.12
CA HIS A 63 -23.00 -15.37 -5.26
C HIS A 63 -24.14 -14.43 -5.69
N ALA A 64 -24.31 -13.30 -5.01
CA ALA A 64 -25.19 -12.21 -5.47
C ALA A 64 -24.45 -10.94 -5.96
N ASP A 65 -23.13 -10.83 -5.85
CA ASP A 65 -22.42 -9.64 -6.32
C ASP A 65 -20.96 -9.95 -6.72
N ALA A 66 -20.78 -10.57 -7.88
CA ALA A 66 -19.48 -10.48 -8.56
C ALA A 66 -19.75 -10.42 -10.07
N ALA A 67 -19.90 -9.19 -10.56
CA ALA A 67 -19.53 -8.86 -11.92
C ALA A 67 -18.13 -8.22 -11.85
N PRO A 68 -17.12 -8.73 -12.57
CA PRO A 68 -15.92 -7.97 -12.81
C PRO A 68 -16.30 -6.77 -13.69
N ASP A 69 -16.05 -5.56 -13.21
CA ASP A 69 -16.07 -4.34 -14.03
C ASP A 69 -14.85 -4.39 -14.98
N ASP A 70 -14.92 -5.31 -15.94
CA ASP A 70 -14.02 -5.37 -17.09
C ASP A 70 -14.61 -4.47 -18.17
N ALA A 71 -14.60 -3.17 -17.91
CA ALA A 71 -14.91 -2.14 -18.88
C ALA A 71 -14.00 -0.92 -18.64
N HIS A 72 -12.69 -1.15 -18.75
CA HIS A 72 -11.81 -0.10 -19.27
C HIS A 72 -12.37 0.31 -20.64
N SER A 73 -13.16 1.39 -20.63
CA SER A 73 -13.81 1.98 -21.78
C SER A 73 -12.79 2.12 -22.91
N LYS A 74 -12.92 1.25 -23.91
CA LYS A 74 -12.09 1.29 -25.10
C LYS A 74 -12.34 2.62 -25.81
N GLY A 75 -11.30 3.44 -25.88
CA GLY A 75 -11.18 4.50 -26.87
C GLY A 75 -11.95 5.78 -26.56
N SER A 76 -11.26 6.75 -25.95
CA SER A 76 -11.58 8.17 -26.14
C SER A 76 -11.42 8.50 -27.62
N ALA A 77 -12.51 8.43 -28.37
CA ALA A 77 -12.67 9.07 -29.66
C ALA A 77 -13.90 9.98 -29.61
N GLN A 78 -13.75 11.16 -29.00
CA GLN A 78 -14.66 12.27 -29.26
C GLN A 78 -13.94 13.61 -29.03
N SER A 79 -13.22 14.06 -30.06
CA SER A 79 -12.98 15.48 -30.31
C SER A 79 -13.77 15.89 -31.54
N SER A 80 -14.74 16.77 -31.36
CA SER A 80 -15.29 17.68 -32.37
C SER A 80 -15.80 18.91 -31.66
#